data_AF-A0A2A4MER9-F1
#
_entry.id   AF-A0A2A4MER9-F1
#
_cell.length_a   1.000
_cell.length_b   1.000
_cell.length_c   1.000
_cell.angle_alpha   90.00
_cell.angle_beta   90.00
_cell.angle_gamma   90.00
#
_symmetry.space_group_name_H-M   'P 1'
#
loop_
_entity.id
_entity.type
_entity.pdbx_description
1 polymer ?
#
loop_
_entity_poly.entity_id
_entity_poly.type
_entity_poly.pdbx_seq_one_letter_code
_entity_poly.pdbx_strand_id
1 'polypeptide(L)'
;MAQAEDNSDTQQSRLEILRKKILVSQMLIVTAVIINVGGIVLAVSFILGLNDTITRSAGLDNLAQLESMYEQFQQGETLNRDLKAQLRSLEQQRTQEFTLNQQSIQDLADTSFENENQYQLFYRLLKVNIYLFSSQMVGANSWFEVYGQEIDQAIERSLSRQLQLLRIRKLYEDNA
;
A
#
# COMPACT_ATOMS: atom_id res chain seq x y z
N MET A 1 10.22 -0.15 88.16
CA MET A 1 8.94 -0.67 87.64
C MET A 1 8.32 0.25 86.57
N ALA A 2 8.40 1.59 86.67
CA ALA A 2 7.84 2.49 85.65
C ALA A 2 8.49 2.46 84.23
N GLN A 3 9.76 2.04 84.08
CA GLN A 3 10.43 1.98 82.77
C GLN A 3 10.11 0.71 81.94
N ALA A 4 9.53 -0.33 82.54
CA ALA A 4 9.16 -1.55 81.81
C ALA A 4 7.77 -1.42 81.15
N GLU A 5 6.87 -0.67 81.79
CA GLU A 5 5.51 -0.39 81.33
C GLU A 5 5.49 0.59 80.13
N ASP A 6 6.33 1.62 80.17
CA ASP A 6 6.47 2.62 79.09
C ASP A 6 7.04 2.01 77.78
N ASN A 7 7.90 0.99 77.91
CA ASN A 7 8.47 0.27 76.77
C ASN A 7 7.50 -0.75 76.16
N SER A 8 6.60 -1.36 76.95
CA SER A 8 5.57 -2.26 76.43
C SER A 8 4.51 -1.51 75.63
N ASP A 9 4.08 -0.33 76.09
CA ASP A 9 3.06 0.48 75.42
C ASP A 9 3.58 1.06 74.10
N THR A 10 4.85 1.47 74.08
CA THR A 10 5.53 1.93 72.86
C THR A 10 5.69 0.80 71.83
N GLN A 11 5.92 -0.45 72.27
CA GLN A 11 6.01 -1.60 71.37
C GLN A 11 4.63 -2.00 70.83
N GLN A 12 3.58 -1.99 71.64
CA GLN A 12 2.22 -2.27 71.21
C GLN A 12 1.73 -1.23 70.18
N SER A 13 1.99 0.06 70.40
CA SER A 13 1.67 1.13 69.46
C SER A 13 2.37 0.95 68.10
N ARG A 14 3.64 0.54 68.10
CA ARG A 14 4.37 0.24 66.84
C ARG A 14 3.79 -0.94 66.08
N LEU A 15 3.37 -2.00 66.80
CA LEU A 15 2.75 -3.18 66.19
C LEU A 15 1.38 -2.84 65.56
N GLU A 16 0.59 -1.98 66.20
CA GLU A 16 -0.69 -1.51 65.64
C GLU A 16 -0.48 -0.66 64.38
N ILE A 17 0.51 0.22 64.37
CA ILE A 17 0.86 1.02 63.18
C ILE A 17 1.33 0.12 62.04
N LEU A 18 2.15 -0.90 62.33
CA LEU A 18 2.59 -1.88 61.33
C LEU A 18 1.42 -2.68 60.77
N ARG A 19 0.50 -3.14 61.62
CA ARG A 19 -0.70 -3.87 61.20
C ARG A 19 -1.61 -3.01 60.32
N LYS A 20 -1.80 -1.75 60.68
CA LYS A 20 -2.58 -0.79 59.88
C LYS A 20 -1.94 -0.52 58.51
N LYS A 21 -0.60 -0.40 58.45
CA LYS A 21 0.14 -0.23 57.18
C LYS A 21 0.04 -1.48 56.29
N ILE A 22 0.10 -2.68 56.87
CA ILE A 22 -0.06 -3.94 56.13
C ILE A 22 -1.48 -4.05 55.56
N LEU A 23 -2.52 -3.74 56.34
CA LEU A 23 -3.91 -3.78 55.88
C LEU A 23 -4.17 -2.77 54.75
N VAL A 24 -3.63 -1.55 54.86
CA VAL A 24 -3.76 -0.53 53.80
C VAL A 24 -3.02 -0.98 52.53
N SER A 25 -1.81 -1.53 52.68
CA SER A 25 -1.04 -2.07 51.54
C SER A 25 -1.78 -3.22 50.83
N GLN A 26 -2.34 -4.16 51.59
CA GLN A 26 -3.14 -5.25 51.04
C GLN A 26 -4.41 -4.74 50.33
N MET A 27 -5.09 -3.74 50.89
CA MET A 27 -6.27 -3.16 50.27
C MET A 27 -5.95 -2.44 48.95
N LEU A 28 -4.81 -1.75 48.89
CA LEU A 28 -4.33 -1.12 47.65
C LEU A 28 -3.99 -2.14 46.57
N ILE A 29 -3.34 -3.25 46.93
CA ILE A 29 -3.02 -4.32 45.98
C ILE A 29 -4.31 -4.93 45.40
N VAL A 30 -5.29 -5.25 46.24
CA VAL A 30 -6.57 -5.80 45.78
C VAL A 30 -7.30 -4.82 44.86
N THR A 31 -7.31 -3.54 45.21
CA THR A 31 -7.96 -2.50 44.40
C THR A 31 -7.26 -2.35 43.04
N ALA A 32 -5.93 -2.37 43.01
CA ALA A 32 -5.15 -2.28 41.77
C ALA A 32 -5.42 -3.49 40.84
N VAL A 33 -5.57 -4.69 41.40
CA VAL A 33 -5.91 -5.89 40.62
C VAL A 33 -7.29 -5.77 40.00
N ILE A 34 -8.30 -5.32 40.76
CA ILE A 34 -9.67 -5.13 40.25
C ILE A 34 -9.71 -4.12 39.10
N ILE A 35 -9.01 -3.00 39.24
CA ILE A 35 -8.95 -1.96 38.19
C ILE A 35 -8.27 -2.51 36.93
N ASN A 36 -7.16 -3.25 37.07
CA ASN A 36 -6.46 -3.81 35.91
C ASN A 36 -7.31 -4.86 35.19
N VAL A 37 -7.91 -5.80 35.92
CA VAL A 37 -8.76 -6.85 35.32
C VAL A 37 -9.99 -6.23 34.67
N GLY A 38 -10.65 -5.28 35.34
CA GLY A 38 -11.78 -4.54 34.78
C GLY A 38 -11.40 -3.75 33.52
N GLY A 39 -10.24 -3.08 33.54
CA GLY A 39 -9.72 -2.34 32.39
C GLY A 39 -9.44 -3.23 31.18
N ILE A 40 -8.84 -4.41 31.39
CA ILE A 40 -8.59 -5.39 30.33
C ILE A 40 -9.91 -5.90 29.75
N VAL A 41 -10.88 -6.25 30.59
CA VAL A 41 -12.20 -6.72 30.13
C VAL A 41 -12.92 -5.65 29.32
N LEU A 42 -12.89 -4.39 29.76
CA LEU A 42 -13.49 -3.27 29.02
C LEU A 42 -12.76 -3.01 27.69
N ALA A 43 -11.43 -3.04 27.67
CA ALA A 43 -10.64 -2.87 26.46
C ALA A 43 -10.92 -3.98 25.44
N VAL A 44 -10.95 -5.24 25.89
CA VAL A 44 -11.29 -6.39 25.04
C VAL A 44 -12.73 -6.27 24.53
N SER A 45 -13.68 -5.91 25.38
CA SER A 45 -15.09 -5.74 24.99
C SER A 45 -15.28 -4.61 23.97
N PHE A 46 -14.53 -3.51 24.12
CA PHE A 46 -14.55 -2.39 23.17
C PHE A 46 -13.95 -2.78 21.82
N ILE A 47 -12.81 -3.48 21.82
CA ILE A 47 -12.18 -3.97 20.59
C ILE A 47 -13.10 -4.96 19.86
N LEU A 48 -13.70 -5.91 20.58
CA LEU A 48 -14.61 -6.89 19.98
C LEU A 48 -15.91 -6.26 19.47
N GLY A 49 -16.48 -5.29 20.20
CA GLY A 49 -17.69 -4.57 19.79
C GLY A 49 -17.48 -3.67 18.56
N LEU A 50 -16.33 -3.00 18.48
CA LEU A 50 -15.95 -2.24 17.28
C LEU A 50 -15.71 -3.16 16.08
N ASN A 51 -15.07 -4.31 16.30
CA ASN A 51 -14.80 -5.25 15.22
C ASN A 51 -16.10 -5.84 14.65
N ASP A 52 -17.09 -6.16 15.46
CA ASP A 52 -18.37 -6.70 14.97
C ASP A 52 -19.19 -5.63 14.20
N THR A 53 -19.16 -4.38 14.64
CA THR A 53 -19.88 -3.27 13.98
C THR A 53 -19.26 -2.87 12.63
N ILE A 54 -17.92 -2.90 12.56
CA ILE A 54 -17.17 -2.59 11.32
C ILE A 54 -17.23 -3.77 10.34
N THR A 55 -17.11 -5.01 10.81
CA THR A 55 -17.02 -6.19 9.93
C THR A 55 -18.36 -6.56 9.29
N ARG A 56 -19.49 -6.41 10.00
CA ARG A 56 -20.82 -6.77 9.46
C ARG A 56 -21.38 -5.76 8.45
N SER A 57 -21.13 -4.47 8.62
CA SER A 57 -21.63 -3.45 7.68
C SER A 57 -20.72 -3.27 6.47
N ALA A 58 -19.39 -3.40 6.65
CA ALA A 58 -18.46 -3.25 5.54
C ALA A 58 -18.29 -4.52 4.70
N GLY A 59 -18.51 -5.73 5.25
CA GLY A 59 -18.18 -6.97 4.55
C GLY A 59 -19.08 -7.30 3.35
N LEU A 60 -20.40 -7.14 3.49
CA LEU A 60 -21.38 -7.54 2.46
C LEU A 60 -21.51 -6.51 1.32
N ASP A 61 -21.58 -5.22 1.67
CA ASP A 61 -21.69 -4.16 0.66
C ASP A 61 -20.41 -4.03 -0.16
N ASN A 62 -19.23 -4.22 0.45
CA ASN A 62 -17.97 -4.23 -0.28
C ASN A 62 -17.83 -5.48 -1.17
N LEU A 63 -18.42 -6.62 -0.81
CA LEU A 63 -18.38 -7.83 -1.65
C LEU A 63 -19.21 -7.66 -2.93
N ALA A 64 -20.43 -7.13 -2.81
CA ALA A 64 -21.27 -6.83 -3.98
C ALA A 64 -20.64 -5.76 -4.88
N GLN A 65 -20.00 -4.75 -4.28
CA GLN A 65 -19.30 -3.71 -5.02
C GLN A 65 -18.03 -4.26 -5.71
N LEU A 66 -17.30 -5.17 -5.05
CA LEU A 66 -16.12 -5.83 -5.63
C LEU A 66 -16.50 -6.75 -6.80
N GLU A 67 -17.61 -7.49 -6.69
CA GLU A 67 -18.14 -8.33 -7.77
C GLU A 67 -18.52 -7.48 -9.00
N SER A 68 -19.22 -6.36 -8.78
CA SER A 68 -19.52 -5.41 -9.85
C SER A 68 -18.26 -4.79 -10.50
N MET A 69 -17.25 -4.44 -9.71
CA MET A 69 -15.98 -3.93 -10.24
C MET A 69 -15.23 -5.00 -11.04
N TYR A 70 -15.32 -6.27 -10.62
CA TYR A 70 -14.70 -7.39 -11.32
C TYR A 70 -15.37 -7.66 -12.68
N GLU A 71 -16.71 -7.59 -12.76
CA GLU A 71 -17.42 -7.69 -14.04
C GLU A 71 -17.05 -6.57 -15.02
N GLN A 72 -16.97 -5.32 -14.52
CA GLN A 72 -16.52 -4.19 -15.33
C GLN A 72 -15.08 -4.38 -15.83
N PHE A 73 -14.21 -4.94 -14.98
CA PHE A 73 -12.84 -5.26 -15.36
C PHE A 73 -12.80 -6.34 -16.46
N GLN A 74 -13.60 -7.40 -16.37
CA GLN A 74 -13.68 -8.43 -17.42
C GLN A 74 -14.20 -7.88 -18.75
N GLN A 75 -15.20 -7.00 -18.71
CA GLN A 75 -15.68 -6.30 -19.91
C GLN A 75 -14.58 -5.43 -20.51
N GLY A 76 -13.81 -4.72 -19.68
CA GLY A 76 -12.64 -3.97 -20.13
C GLY A 76 -11.56 -4.85 -20.76
N GLU A 77 -11.28 -6.03 -20.18
CA GLU A 77 -10.26 -6.95 -20.69
C GLU A 77 -10.64 -7.54 -22.05
N THR A 78 -11.90 -7.94 -22.23
CA THR A 78 -12.41 -8.46 -23.51
C THR A 78 -12.35 -7.39 -24.60
N LEU A 79 -12.75 -6.17 -24.29
CA LEU A 79 -12.69 -5.02 -25.21
C LEU A 79 -11.24 -4.68 -25.59
N ASN A 80 -10.31 -4.77 -24.63
CA ASN A 80 -8.88 -4.55 -24.87
C ASN A 80 -8.25 -5.67 -25.73
N ARG A 81 -8.67 -6.93 -25.55
CA ARG A 81 -8.26 -8.04 -26.42
C ARG A 81 -8.73 -7.84 -27.86
N ASP A 82 -9.97 -7.41 -28.05
CA ASP A 82 -10.51 -7.11 -29.38
C ASP A 82 -9.77 -5.94 -30.04
N LEU A 83 -9.50 -4.87 -29.30
CA LEU A 83 -8.69 -3.75 -29.79
C LEU A 83 -7.28 -4.18 -30.18
N LYS A 84 -6.64 -5.05 -29.41
CA LYS A 84 -5.32 -5.62 -29.76
C LYS A 84 -5.39 -6.50 -31.00
N ALA A 85 -6.46 -7.28 -31.18
CA ALA A 85 -6.66 -8.08 -32.39
C ALA A 85 -6.82 -7.19 -33.63
N GLN A 86 -7.60 -6.13 -33.52
CA GLN A 86 -7.78 -5.14 -34.60
C GLN A 86 -6.46 -4.41 -34.91
N LEU A 87 -5.73 -3.96 -33.90
CA LEU A 87 -4.40 -3.34 -34.08
C LEU A 87 -3.42 -4.27 -34.79
N ARG A 88 -3.39 -5.56 -34.44
CA ARG A 88 -2.55 -6.55 -35.14
C ARG A 88 -2.94 -6.74 -36.60
N SER A 89 -4.24 -6.73 -36.91
CA SER A 89 -4.71 -6.82 -38.30
C SER A 89 -4.33 -5.57 -39.12
N LEU A 90 -4.40 -4.39 -38.51
CA LEU A 90 -3.95 -3.13 -39.11
C LEU A 90 -2.43 -3.10 -39.29
N GLU A 91 -1.66 -3.60 -38.32
CA GLU A 91 -0.21 -3.77 -38.46
C GLU A 91 0.14 -4.74 -39.60
N GLN A 92 -0.57 -5.87 -39.71
CA GLN A 92 -0.36 -6.82 -40.81
C GLN A 92 -0.65 -6.19 -42.18
N GLN A 93 -1.74 -5.42 -42.30
CA GLN A 93 -2.06 -4.69 -43.53
C GLN A 93 -1.00 -3.61 -43.84
N ARG A 94 -0.59 -2.84 -42.84
CA ARG A 94 0.45 -1.82 -42.99
C ARG A 94 1.80 -2.43 -43.38
N THR A 95 2.14 -3.61 -42.86
CA THR A 95 3.40 -4.30 -43.18
C THR A 95 3.41 -4.84 -44.62
N GLN A 96 2.25 -5.16 -45.19
CA GLN A 96 2.11 -5.61 -46.58
C GLN A 96 2.18 -4.46 -47.60
N GLU A 97 1.83 -3.23 -47.20
CA GLU A 97 1.91 -2.02 -48.04
C GLU A 97 3.18 -1.17 -47.79
N PHE A 98 4.05 -1.57 -46.86
CA PHE A 98 5.24 -0.79 -46.51
C PHE A 98 6.31 -0.89 -47.62
N THR A 99 6.15 -0.08 -48.65
CA THR A 99 7.27 0.27 -49.53
C THR A 99 8.24 1.08 -48.69
N LEU A 100 9.38 0.49 -48.29
CA LEU A 100 10.48 1.13 -47.57
C LEU A 100 11.03 2.30 -48.40
N ASN A 101 10.35 3.45 -48.35
CA ASN A 101 10.88 4.71 -48.84
C ASN A 101 11.50 5.47 -47.65
N GLN A 102 12.44 6.36 -47.93
CA GLN A 102 13.18 7.11 -46.90
C GLN A 102 12.24 7.94 -46.00
N GLN A 103 11.18 8.53 -46.58
CA GLN A 103 10.13 9.27 -45.86
C GLN A 103 9.39 8.39 -44.84
N SER A 104 9.04 7.16 -45.21
CA SER A 104 8.29 6.22 -44.38
C SER A 104 9.10 5.76 -43.16
N ILE A 105 10.42 5.64 -43.32
CA ILE A 105 11.34 5.31 -42.22
C ILE A 105 11.45 6.50 -41.27
N GLN A 106 11.51 7.73 -41.80
CA GLN A 106 11.53 8.95 -41.00
C GLN A 106 10.21 9.16 -40.22
N ASP A 107 9.05 9.03 -40.88
CA ASP A 107 7.74 9.15 -40.25
C ASP A 107 7.54 8.09 -39.14
N LEU A 108 8.01 6.87 -39.37
CA LEU A 108 7.96 5.80 -38.38
C LEU A 108 8.90 6.09 -37.20
N ALA A 109 10.10 6.61 -37.45
CA ALA A 109 11.05 6.99 -36.40
C ALA A 109 10.49 8.12 -35.53
N ASP A 110 9.85 9.13 -36.14
CA ASP A 110 9.22 10.24 -35.43
C ASP A 110 8.01 9.77 -34.60
N THR A 111 7.15 8.95 -35.18
CA THR A 111 6.01 8.37 -34.45
C THR A 111 6.49 7.50 -33.28
N SER A 112 7.51 6.69 -33.50
CA SER A 112 8.08 5.83 -32.46
C SER A 112 8.75 6.64 -31.35
N PHE A 113 9.39 7.76 -31.70
CA PHE A 113 10.02 8.66 -30.74
C PHE A 113 8.98 9.30 -29.81
N GLU A 114 7.88 9.78 -30.38
CA GLU A 114 6.77 10.35 -29.60
C GLU A 114 6.10 9.29 -28.72
N ASN A 115 5.86 8.09 -29.25
CA ASN A 115 5.32 6.98 -28.45
C ASN A 115 6.23 6.62 -27.27
N GLU A 116 7.55 6.61 -27.47
CA GLU A 116 8.50 6.33 -26.38
C GLU A 116 8.45 7.42 -25.30
N ASN A 117 8.27 8.69 -25.67
CA ASN A 117 8.05 9.78 -24.72
C ASN A 117 6.76 9.57 -23.89
N GLN A 118 5.67 9.18 -24.55
CA GLN A 118 4.40 8.87 -23.88
C GLN A 118 4.53 7.67 -22.94
N TYR A 119 5.26 6.62 -23.32
CA TYR A 119 5.53 5.47 -22.46
C TYR A 119 6.33 5.87 -21.21
N GLN A 120 7.35 6.73 -21.34
CA GLN A 120 8.08 7.25 -20.18
C GLN A 120 7.15 8.02 -19.23
N LEU A 121 6.28 8.86 -19.76
CA LEU A 121 5.30 9.59 -18.95
C LEU A 121 4.37 8.63 -18.22
N PHE A 122 3.85 7.62 -18.93
CA PHE A 122 3.00 6.58 -18.36
C PHE A 122 3.71 5.84 -17.22
N TYR A 123 4.94 5.37 -17.41
CA TYR A 123 5.68 4.66 -16.36
C TYR A 123 5.96 5.54 -15.13
N ARG A 124 6.28 6.82 -15.32
CA ARG A 124 6.46 7.77 -14.21
C ARG A 124 5.17 7.96 -13.42
N LEU A 125 4.04 8.14 -14.12
CA LEU A 125 2.72 8.26 -13.48
C LEU A 125 2.33 6.95 -12.78
N LEU A 126 2.59 5.80 -13.39
CA LEU A 126 2.32 4.49 -12.80
C LEU A 126 3.10 4.33 -11.48
N LYS A 127 4.39 4.68 -11.46
CA LYS A 127 5.22 4.64 -10.24
C LYS A 127 4.65 5.49 -9.12
N VAL A 128 4.27 6.73 -9.43
CA VAL A 128 3.68 7.66 -8.45
C VAL A 128 2.33 7.14 -7.93
N ASN A 129 1.49 6.58 -8.80
CA ASN A 129 0.20 6.03 -8.41
C ASN A 129 0.35 4.79 -7.53
N ILE A 130 1.30 3.90 -7.83
CA ILE A 130 1.57 2.71 -6.98
C ILE A 130 2.07 3.16 -5.61
N TYR A 131 2.94 4.16 -5.54
CA TYR A 131 3.39 4.74 -4.27
C TYR A 131 2.23 5.36 -3.47
N LEU A 132 1.35 6.09 -4.15
CA LEU A 132 0.18 6.69 -3.49
C LEU A 132 -0.77 5.61 -2.97
N PHE A 133 -1.02 4.58 -3.77
CA PHE A 133 -1.86 3.44 -3.42
C PHE A 133 -1.28 2.63 -2.25
N SER A 134 0.04 2.43 -2.22
CA SER A 134 0.71 1.69 -1.15
C SER A 134 0.58 2.40 0.20
N SER A 135 0.50 3.74 0.20
CA SER A 135 0.27 4.53 1.42
C SER A 135 -1.16 4.45 1.95
N GLN A 136 -2.13 4.08 1.11
CA GLN A 136 -3.56 4.05 1.44
C GLN A 136 -4.08 2.66 1.82
N MET A 137 -3.42 1.59 1.36
CA MET A 137 -3.77 0.20 1.75
C MET A 137 -2.71 -0.44 2.64
N VAL A 138 -3.13 -0.87 3.83
CA VAL A 138 -2.28 -1.60 4.77
C VAL A 138 -1.82 -2.92 4.12
N GLY A 139 -0.50 -3.08 3.96
CA GLY A 139 0.12 -4.27 3.34
C GLY A 139 0.55 -4.08 1.87
N ALA A 140 0.11 -3.01 1.20
CA ALA A 140 0.44 -2.72 -0.20
C ALA A 140 1.85 -2.10 -0.39
N ASN A 141 2.58 -1.79 0.68
CA ASN A 141 3.98 -1.32 0.61
C ASN A 141 4.92 -2.32 -0.10
N SER A 142 4.64 -3.62 0.05
CA SER A 142 5.40 -4.66 -0.64
C SER A 142 5.28 -4.57 -2.17
N TRP A 143 4.16 -4.07 -2.69
CA TRP A 143 3.95 -3.93 -4.14
C TRP A 143 4.83 -2.83 -4.72
N PHE A 144 4.99 -1.72 -4.01
CA PHE A 144 5.89 -0.66 -4.44
C PHE A 144 7.35 -1.11 -4.42
N GLU A 145 7.77 -1.87 -3.40
CA GLU A 145 9.14 -2.41 -3.32
C GLU A 145 9.44 -3.37 -4.48
N VAL A 146 8.49 -4.25 -4.83
CA VAL A 146 8.67 -5.22 -5.91
C VAL A 146 8.60 -4.56 -7.29
N TYR A 147 7.51 -3.84 -7.57
CA TYR A 147 7.26 -3.29 -8.91
C TYR A 147 8.00 -1.98 -9.18
N GLY A 148 8.43 -1.25 -8.15
CA GLY A 148 9.14 0.02 -8.30
C GLY A 148 10.44 -0.14 -9.09
N GLN A 149 11.23 -1.18 -8.79
CA GLN A 149 12.45 -1.48 -9.53
C GLN A 149 12.19 -1.89 -10.98
N GLU A 150 11.15 -2.68 -11.22
CA GLU A 150 10.79 -3.13 -12.58
C GLU A 150 10.35 -1.95 -13.46
N ILE A 151 9.61 -0.99 -12.88
CA ILE A 151 9.17 0.23 -13.56
C ILE A 151 10.38 1.13 -13.87
N ASP A 152 11.33 1.26 -12.94
CA ASP A 152 12.56 2.02 -13.19
C ASP A 152 13.38 1.42 -14.34
N GLN A 153 13.54 0.10 -14.37
CA GLN A 153 14.19 -0.59 -15.49
C GLN A 153 13.41 -0.45 -16.81
N ALA A 154 12.07 -0.36 -16.76
CA ALA A 154 11.26 -0.09 -17.96
C ALA A 154 11.49 1.33 -18.50
N ILE A 155 11.62 2.33 -17.61
CA ILE A 155 11.97 3.72 -17.97
C ILE A 155 13.36 3.79 -18.58
N GLU A 156 14.36 3.11 -18.01
CA GLU A 156 15.72 3.10 -18.57
C GLU A 156 15.77 2.44 -19.96
N ARG A 157 15.09 1.31 -20.13
CA ARG A 157 14.96 0.65 -21.45
C ARG A 157 14.27 1.55 -22.47
N SER A 158 13.26 2.30 -22.03
CA SER A 158 12.54 3.27 -22.84
C SER A 158 13.44 4.42 -23.31
N LEU A 159 14.22 4.98 -22.39
CA LEU A 159 15.18 6.04 -22.70
C LEU A 159 16.29 5.56 -23.65
N SER A 160 16.77 4.33 -23.46
CA SER A 160 17.74 3.71 -24.37
C SER A 160 17.19 3.58 -25.81
N ARG A 161 15.94 3.12 -25.97
CA ARG A 161 15.28 3.08 -27.29
C ARG A 161 15.10 4.47 -27.90
N GLN A 162 14.73 5.46 -27.09
CA GLN A 162 14.59 6.84 -27.54
C GLN A 162 15.90 7.41 -28.09
N LEU A 163 17.03 7.12 -27.44
CA LEU A 163 18.36 7.52 -27.93
C LEU A 163 18.71 6.87 -29.27
N GLN A 164 18.33 5.61 -29.48
CA GLN A 164 18.52 4.91 -30.75
C GLN A 164 17.65 5.53 -31.86
N LEU A 165 16.39 5.83 -31.57
CA LEU A 165 15.47 6.49 -32.49
C LEU A 165 15.97 7.89 -32.87
N LEU A 166 16.51 8.65 -31.90
CA LEU A 166 17.11 9.95 -32.16
C LEU A 166 18.30 9.86 -33.13
N ARG A 167 19.14 8.82 -32.99
CA ARG A 167 20.25 8.57 -33.91
C ARG A 167 19.73 8.26 -35.31
N ILE A 168 18.68 7.44 -35.43
CA ILE A 168 18.05 7.11 -36.71
C ILE A 168 17.51 8.38 -37.37
N ARG A 169 16.77 9.21 -36.62
CA ARG A 169 16.22 10.47 -37.12
C ARG A 169 17.30 11.40 -37.67
N LYS A 170 18.39 11.61 -36.93
CA LYS A 170 19.54 12.41 -37.39
C LYS A 170 20.16 11.87 -38.68
N LEU A 171 20.32 10.55 -38.79
CA LEU A 171 20.86 9.93 -40.01
C LEU A 171 19.99 10.21 -41.24
N TYR A 172 18.67 10.31 -41.09
CA TYR A 172 17.79 10.61 -42.22
C TYR A 172 17.60 12.12 -42.46
N GLU A 173 17.73 12.96 -41.45
CA GLU A 173 17.81 14.43 -41.60
C GLU A 173 19.09 14.85 -42.34
N ASP A 174 20.23 14.21 -42.09
CA ASP A 174 21.51 14.52 -42.74
C ASP A 174 21.61 13.98 -44.19
N ASN A 175 20.75 13.02 -44.57
CA ASN A 175 20.74 12.36 -45.89
C ASN A 175 19.52 12.73 -46.76
N ALA A 176 18.72 13.71 -46.35
CA ALA A 176 17.60 14.28 -47.09
C ALA A 176 18.01 15.59 -47.78
#